data_AF-A0A2I0VWR8-F1
#
_entry.id   AF-A0A2I0VWR8-F1
#
_cell.length_a   1.000
_cell.length_b   1.000
_cell.length_c   1.000
_cell.angle_alpha   90.00
_cell.angle_beta   90.00
_cell.angle_gamma   90.00
#
_symmetry.space_group_name_H-M   'P 1'
#
loop_
_entity.id
_entity.type
_entity.pdbx_description
1 polymer ?
#
loop_
_entity_poly.entity_id
_entity_poly.type
_entity_poly.pdbx_seq_one_letter_code
_entity_poly.pdbx_strand_id
1 'polypeptide(L)'
;MVVNAMISAITAHSNQHSEFIYHVSSSVRNLVKYSTVEQCAYQYMKKNTQTGGDGKTIKTVRFQFMRTMSIFHRYMFLHYRLPLEGLRLINLALFGLFSQQFNKIWKKYKLVFRLADIYAPYAFYKGSFDDSNLERLRKAMMNSDEEKLFDFDPKHIEWDDYLINIHIPGVLKHLHK
;
A
#
# COMPACT_ATOMS: atom_id res chain seq x y z
N MET A 1 9.81 6.25 -16.05
CA MET A 1 10.65 5.34 -15.25
C MET A 1 10.51 3.87 -15.66
N VAL A 2 9.41 3.16 -15.39
CA VAL A 2 9.29 1.71 -15.70
C VAL A 2 9.49 1.43 -17.19
N VAL A 3 8.76 2.15 -18.05
CA VAL A 3 8.87 2.01 -19.52
C VAL A 3 10.30 2.29 -19.99
N ASN A 4 10.91 3.37 -19.50
CA ASN A 4 12.29 3.73 -19.83
C ASN A 4 13.27 2.61 -19.43
N ALA A 5 13.17 2.08 -18.20
CA ALA A 5 13.99 0.97 -17.74
C ALA A 5 13.76 -0.31 -18.57
N MET A 6 12.52 -0.59 -18.99
CA MET A 6 12.20 -1.73 -19.87
C MET A 6 12.86 -1.57 -21.25
N ILE A 7 12.75 -0.39 -21.87
CA ILE A 7 13.36 -0.11 -23.17
C ILE A 7 14.88 -0.26 -23.05
N SER A 8 15.50 0.37 -22.05
CA SER A 8 16.94 0.25 -21.82
C SER A 8 17.39 -1.19 -21.56
N ALA A 9 16.61 -1.98 -20.82
CA ALA A 9 16.92 -3.39 -20.58
C ALA A 9 16.87 -4.22 -21.87
N ILE A 10 15.85 -3.99 -22.73
CA ILE A 10 15.73 -4.65 -24.04
C ILE A 10 16.93 -4.28 -24.92
N THR A 11 17.31 -3.01 -24.97
CA THR A 11 18.46 -2.56 -25.76
C THR A 11 19.76 -3.17 -25.26
N ALA A 12 19.99 -3.16 -23.94
CA ALA A 12 21.20 -3.68 -23.30
C ALA A 12 21.40 -5.20 -23.49
N HIS A 13 20.30 -5.95 -23.53
CA HIS A 13 20.34 -7.42 -23.56
C HIS A 13 19.86 -8.00 -24.89
N SER A 14 19.79 -7.21 -25.94
CA SER A 14 19.29 -7.62 -27.26
C SER A 14 19.98 -8.89 -27.81
N ASN A 15 21.23 -9.14 -27.43
CA ASN A 15 22.03 -10.29 -27.85
C ASN A 15 22.43 -11.24 -26.70
N GLN A 16 21.81 -11.13 -25.52
CA GLN A 16 22.13 -11.96 -24.35
C GLN A 16 20.98 -12.90 -23.98
N HIS A 17 21.30 -14.16 -23.68
CA HIS A 17 20.33 -15.18 -23.24
C HIS A 17 20.20 -15.28 -21.71
N SER A 18 20.71 -14.30 -20.96
CA SER A 18 20.68 -14.29 -19.49
C SER A 18 19.46 -13.53 -18.96
N GLU A 19 18.87 -14.06 -17.90
CA GLU A 19 17.75 -13.42 -17.21
C GLU A 19 18.26 -12.42 -16.17
N PHE A 20 17.71 -11.21 -16.18
CA PHE A 20 18.05 -10.16 -15.22
C PHE A 20 16.79 -9.63 -14.55
N ILE A 21 16.86 -9.44 -13.24
CA ILE A 21 15.81 -8.79 -12.46
C ILE A 21 16.20 -7.34 -12.20
N TYR A 22 15.30 -6.43 -12.57
CA TYR A 22 15.44 -4.99 -12.42
C TYR A 22 14.40 -4.45 -11.44
N HIS A 23 14.87 -3.88 -10.33
CA HIS A 23 14.00 -3.23 -9.35
C HIS A 23 13.97 -1.71 -9.56
N VAL A 24 12.84 -1.19 -10.02
CA VAL A 24 12.65 0.21 -10.48
C VAL A 24 11.82 1.08 -9.54
N SER A 25 11.61 0.63 -8.31
CA SER A 25 10.76 1.32 -7.32
C SER A 25 11.52 1.54 -6.01
N SER A 26 10.83 1.55 -4.87
CA SER A 26 11.41 1.74 -3.54
C SER A 26 12.54 0.74 -3.25
N SER A 27 13.77 1.23 -3.29
CA SER A 27 15.00 0.44 -3.20
C SER A 27 15.86 0.88 -2.02
N VAL A 28 17.00 0.22 -1.79
CA VAL A 28 18.01 0.69 -0.82
C VAL A 28 18.43 2.14 -1.10
N ARG A 29 18.52 2.54 -2.37
CA ARG A 29 18.97 3.89 -2.78
C ARG A 29 17.89 4.97 -2.64
N ASN A 30 16.60 4.61 -2.71
CA ASN A 30 15.50 5.52 -2.45
C ASN A 30 14.30 4.79 -1.81
N LEU A 31 14.36 4.59 -0.50
CA LEU A 31 13.41 3.76 0.24
C LEU A 31 12.18 4.57 0.69
N VAL A 32 10.99 4.13 0.28
CA VAL A 32 9.72 4.61 0.87
C VAL A 32 9.44 3.88 2.18
N LYS A 33 9.17 4.63 3.25
CA LYS A 33 8.81 4.08 4.56
C LYS A 33 7.28 4.09 4.73
N TYR A 34 6.74 3.13 5.48
CA TYR A 34 5.30 3.13 5.81
C TYR A 34 4.86 4.40 6.53
N SER A 35 5.70 4.99 7.38
CA SER A 35 5.41 6.27 8.03
C SER A 35 5.20 7.40 7.02
N THR A 36 5.92 7.37 5.89
CA THR A 36 5.75 8.32 4.79
C THR A 36 4.42 8.10 4.10
N VAL A 37 4.07 6.85 3.80
CA VAL A 37 2.77 6.48 3.21
C VAL A 37 1.60 6.90 4.11
N GLU A 38 1.68 6.62 5.41
CA GLU A 38 0.68 7.05 6.40
C GLU A 38 0.50 8.56 6.43
N GLN A 39 1.62 9.28 6.48
CA GLN A 39 1.62 10.73 6.56
C GLN A 39 1.01 11.35 5.29
N CYS A 40 1.40 10.84 4.12
CA CYS A 40 0.86 11.25 2.83
C CYS A 40 -0.64 10.97 2.73
N ALA A 41 -1.08 9.76 3.12
CA ALA A 41 -2.49 9.39 3.15
C ALA A 41 -3.30 10.31 4.08
N TYR A 42 -2.80 10.58 5.28
CA TYR A 42 -3.43 11.49 6.22
C TYR A 42 -3.52 12.92 5.69
N GLN A 43 -2.43 13.44 5.12
CA GLN A 43 -2.40 14.78 4.51
C GLN A 43 -3.38 14.88 3.34
N TYR A 44 -3.41 13.88 2.46
CA TYR A 44 -4.34 13.84 1.35
C TYR A 44 -5.79 13.84 1.83
N MET A 45 -6.16 12.99 2.79
CA MET A 45 -7.51 12.94 3.35
C MET A 45 -7.90 14.22 4.09
N LYS A 46 -6.94 14.88 4.76
CA LYS A 46 -7.16 16.16 5.43
C LYS A 46 -7.38 17.30 4.44
N LYS A 47 -6.70 17.28 3.29
CA LYS A 47 -6.90 18.26 2.22
C LYS A 47 -8.20 18.02 1.45
N ASN A 48 -8.58 16.75 1.29
CA ASN A 48 -9.77 16.32 0.55
C ASN A 48 -10.85 15.81 1.51
N THR A 49 -11.16 16.58 2.56
CA THR A 49 -12.23 16.19 3.49
C THR A 49 -13.55 16.09 2.75
N GLN A 50 -14.14 14.91 2.75
CA GLN A 50 -15.47 14.72 2.18
C GLN A 50 -16.52 15.22 3.15
N THR A 51 -17.50 15.95 2.63
CA THR A 51 -18.73 16.27 3.33
C THR A 51 -19.63 15.05 3.25
N GLY A 52 -20.05 14.51 4.40
CA GLY A 52 -21.02 13.43 4.49
C GLY A 52 -22.36 13.83 3.88
N GLY A 53 -23.21 12.85 3.59
CA GLY A 53 -24.56 13.09 3.06
C GLY A 53 -25.46 13.92 3.99
N ASP A 54 -25.04 14.13 5.23
CA ASP A 54 -25.67 14.97 6.25
C ASP A 54 -25.11 16.40 6.32
N GLY A 55 -24.22 16.77 5.39
CA GLY A 55 -23.57 18.09 5.37
C GLY A 55 -22.42 18.25 6.36
N LYS A 56 -22.09 17.22 7.16
CA LYS A 56 -21.00 17.28 8.14
C LYS A 56 -19.68 16.81 7.54
N THR A 57 -18.59 17.50 7.86
CA THR A 57 -17.24 17.09 7.45
C THR A 57 -16.88 15.75 8.11
N ILE A 58 -16.52 14.75 7.31
CA ILE A 58 -16.06 13.46 7.84
C ILE A 58 -14.72 13.69 8.54
N LYS A 59 -14.67 13.41 9.84
CA LYS A 59 -13.45 13.58 10.64
C LYS A 59 -12.35 12.68 10.09
N THR A 60 -11.26 13.27 9.62
CA THR A 60 -10.08 12.53 9.18
C THR A 60 -9.46 11.79 10.36
N VAL A 61 -9.63 10.47 10.40
CA VAL A 61 -8.95 9.62 11.37
C VAL A 61 -7.57 9.28 10.81
N ARG A 62 -6.53 9.50 11.62
CA ARG A 62 -5.18 9.05 11.27
C ARG A 62 -5.15 7.53 11.35
N PHE A 63 -5.07 6.88 10.19
CA PHE A 63 -4.79 5.45 10.14
C PHE A 63 -3.36 5.20 10.62
N GLN A 64 -3.19 4.23 11.50
CA GLN A 64 -1.88 3.77 11.95
C GLN A 64 -1.69 2.35 11.45
N PHE A 65 -0.64 2.10 10.66
CA PHE A 65 -0.22 0.73 10.40
C PHE A 65 0.29 0.13 11.71
N MET A 66 -0.24 -1.04 12.03
CA MET A 66 0.32 -1.87 13.08
C MET A 66 1.75 -2.24 12.67
N ARG A 67 2.66 -2.38 13.64
CA ARG A 67 4.07 -2.72 13.34
C ARG A 67 4.28 -4.18 12.97
N THR A 68 3.43 -5.07 13.47
CA THR A 68 3.52 -6.52 13.24
C THR A 68 2.13 -7.15 13.18
N MET A 69 2.04 -8.30 12.52
CA MET A 69 0.80 -9.07 12.46
C MET A 69 0.35 -9.54 13.85
N SER A 70 1.28 -9.85 14.76
CA SER A 70 0.94 -10.23 16.14
C SER A 70 0.24 -9.10 16.90
N ILE A 71 0.69 -7.84 16.72
CA ILE A 71 0.05 -6.68 17.32
C ILE A 71 -1.33 -6.45 16.70
N PHE A 72 -1.45 -6.58 15.38
CA PHE A 72 -2.73 -6.51 14.68
C PHE A 72 -3.73 -7.56 15.21
N HIS A 73 -3.33 -8.82 15.32
CA HIS A 73 -4.18 -9.88 15.86
C HIS A 73 -4.63 -9.60 17.29
N ARG A 74 -3.72 -9.14 18.16
CA ARG A 74 -4.06 -8.79 19.54
C ARG A 74 -5.06 -7.65 19.61
N TYR A 75 -4.87 -6.60 18.79
CA TYR A 75 -5.80 -5.48 18.70
C TYR A 75 -7.17 -5.93 18.18
N MET A 76 -7.20 -6.71 17.10
CA MET A 76 -8.44 -7.25 16.52
C MET A 76 -9.20 -8.15 17.50
N PHE A 77 -8.47 -8.96 18.26
CA PHE A 77 -9.04 -9.81 19.29
C PHE A 77 -9.72 -8.97 20.40
N LEU A 78 -8.96 -8.02 20.98
CA LEU A 78 -9.41 -7.24 22.13
C LEU A 78 -10.57 -6.30 21.78
N HIS A 79 -10.47 -5.57 20.67
CA HIS A 79 -11.43 -4.52 20.33
C HIS A 79 -12.62 -4.99 19.49
N TYR A 80 -12.51 -6.12 18.80
CA TYR A 80 -13.58 -6.59 17.90
C TYR A 80 -14.07 -7.99 18.22
N ARG A 81 -13.19 -8.97 18.44
CA ARG A 81 -13.63 -10.34 18.70
C ARG A 81 -14.31 -10.49 20.06
N LEU A 82 -13.74 -9.95 21.14
CA LEU A 82 -14.33 -10.03 22.47
C LEU A 82 -15.73 -9.40 22.55
N PRO A 83 -15.95 -8.14 22.09
CA PRO A 83 -17.29 -7.57 22.06
C PRO A 83 -18.27 -8.36 21.19
N LEU A 84 -17.79 -8.98 20.12
CA LEU A 84 -18.63 -9.75 19.20
C LEU A 84 -19.07 -11.09 19.80
N GLU A 85 -18.22 -11.77 20.57
CA GLU A 85 -18.65 -12.92 21.38
C GLU A 85 -19.62 -12.50 22.50
N GLY A 86 -19.42 -11.33 23.11
CA GLY A 86 -20.41 -10.74 24.04
C GLY A 86 -21.78 -10.54 23.38
N LEU A 87 -21.79 -9.96 22.17
CA LEU A 87 -23.02 -9.79 21.37
C LEU A 87 -23.65 -11.14 21.02
N ARG A 88 -22.86 -12.18 20.76
CA ARG A 88 -23.35 -13.53 20.51
C ARG A 88 -24.10 -14.09 21.72
N LEU A 89 -23.57 -13.92 22.93
CA LEU A 89 -24.23 -14.36 24.16
C LEU A 89 -25.53 -13.59 24.42
N ILE A 90 -25.52 -12.27 24.23
CA ILE A 90 -26.72 -11.42 24.33
C ILE A 90 -27.77 -11.86 23.30
N ASN A 91 -27.35 -12.14 22.07
CA ASN A 91 -28.23 -12.61 21.01
C ASN A 91 -28.87 -13.96 21.37
N LEU A 92 -28.12 -14.88 22.00
CA LEU A 92 -28.66 -16.15 22.48
C LEU A 92 -29.66 -15.95 23.61
N ALA A 93 -29.35 -15.09 24.59
CA ALA A 93 -30.24 -14.77 25.71
C ALA A 93 -31.55 -14.09 25.26
N LEU A 94 -31.49 -13.36 24.15
CA LEU A 94 -32.62 -12.63 23.56
C LEU A 94 -33.24 -13.35 22.36
N PHE A 95 -33.18 -14.69 22.33
CA PHE A 95 -33.82 -15.55 21.33
C PHE A 95 -33.54 -15.17 19.87
N GLY A 96 -32.34 -14.66 19.59
CA GLY A 96 -31.90 -14.35 18.23
C GLY A 96 -32.26 -12.96 17.71
N LEU A 97 -32.76 -12.05 18.56
CA LEU A 97 -33.16 -10.68 18.18
C LEU A 97 -32.09 -9.88 17.40
N PHE A 98 -30.80 -10.16 17.62
CA PHE A 98 -29.68 -9.48 16.96
C PHE A 98 -28.96 -10.34 15.91
N SER A 99 -29.52 -11.47 15.50
CA SER A 99 -28.84 -12.44 14.63
C SER A 99 -28.39 -11.84 13.30
N GLN A 100 -29.21 -10.98 12.69
CA GLN A 100 -28.86 -10.31 11.43
C GLN A 100 -27.68 -9.35 11.61
N GLN A 101 -27.70 -8.54 12.68
CA GLN A 101 -26.64 -7.59 13.00
C GLN A 101 -25.33 -8.31 13.35
N PHE A 102 -25.41 -9.36 14.18
CA PHE A 102 -24.27 -10.22 14.51
C PHE A 102 -23.64 -10.81 13.23
N ASN A 103 -24.45 -11.42 12.37
CA ASN A 103 -23.96 -12.03 11.13
C ASN A 103 -23.30 -11.00 10.19
N LYS A 104 -23.85 -9.78 10.11
CA LYS A 104 -23.28 -8.68 9.33
C LYS A 104 -21.91 -8.27 9.86
N ILE A 105 -21.77 -8.08 11.18
CA ILE A 105 -20.50 -7.71 11.81
C ILE A 105 -19.48 -8.86 11.67
N TRP A 106 -19.91 -10.10 11.88
CA TRP A 106 -19.07 -11.29 11.75
C TRP A 106 -18.49 -11.47 10.35
N LYS A 107 -19.32 -11.29 9.30
CA LYS A 107 -18.85 -11.32 7.91
C LYS A 107 -17.81 -10.23 7.64
N LYS A 108 -18.03 -9.01 8.13
CA LYS A 108 -17.06 -7.91 8.00
C LYS A 108 -15.75 -8.20 8.74
N TYR A 109 -15.83 -8.71 9.97
CA TYR A 109 -14.67 -9.10 10.76
C TYR A 109 -13.84 -10.15 10.01
N LYS A 110 -14.47 -11.22 9.50
CA LYS A 110 -13.79 -12.25 8.70
C LYS A 110 -13.15 -11.69 7.43
N LEU A 111 -13.84 -10.79 6.73
CA LEU A 111 -13.30 -10.15 5.53
C LEU A 111 -12.04 -9.35 5.83
N VAL A 112 -12.07 -8.51 6.88
CA VAL A 112 -10.92 -7.70 7.30
C VAL A 112 -9.74 -8.60 7.68
N PHE A 113 -10.00 -9.67 8.43
CA PHE A 113 -8.96 -10.61 8.85
C PHE A 113 -8.32 -11.32 7.65
N ARG A 114 -9.14 -11.81 6.72
CA ARG A 114 -8.65 -12.45 5.49
C ARG A 114 -7.83 -11.48 4.63
N LEU A 115 -8.26 -10.23 4.51
CA LEU A 115 -7.50 -9.20 3.80
C LEU A 115 -6.17 -8.93 4.49
N ALA A 116 -6.15 -8.81 5.82
CA ALA A 116 -4.92 -8.61 6.56
C ALA A 116 -3.94 -9.77 6.35
N ASP A 117 -4.41 -11.02 6.37
CA ASP A 117 -3.56 -12.20 6.11
C ASP A 117 -2.98 -12.19 4.68
N ILE A 118 -3.79 -11.87 3.67
CA ILE A 118 -3.34 -11.79 2.26
C ILE A 118 -2.31 -10.68 2.07
N TYR A 119 -2.52 -9.53 2.71
CA TYR A 119 -1.63 -8.38 2.59
C TYR A 119 -0.45 -8.42 3.58
N ALA A 120 -0.44 -9.35 4.52
CA ALA A 120 0.59 -9.51 5.54
C ALA A 120 2.02 -9.50 4.99
N PRO A 121 2.38 -10.34 4.00
CA PRO A 121 3.76 -10.40 3.51
C PRO A 121 4.19 -9.11 2.83
N TYR A 122 3.24 -8.30 2.33
CA TYR A 122 3.52 -7.03 1.69
C TYR A 122 3.61 -5.90 2.69
N ALA A 123 2.67 -5.80 3.64
CA ALA A 123 2.57 -4.70 4.60
C ALA A 123 3.57 -4.78 5.76
N PHE A 124 4.02 -5.99 6.11
CA PHE A 124 4.97 -6.22 7.20
C PHE A 124 6.35 -6.66 6.69
N TYR A 125 6.63 -6.50 5.39
CA TYR A 125 7.94 -6.76 4.84
C TYR A 125 8.96 -5.79 5.43
N LYS A 126 10.03 -6.33 6.02
CA LYS A 126 11.11 -5.54 6.63
C LYS A 126 12.32 -5.35 5.72
N GLY A 127 12.36 -6.08 4.61
CA GLY A 127 13.46 -5.99 3.67
C GLY A 127 13.36 -4.74 2.81
N SER A 128 14.49 -4.40 2.20
CA SER A 128 14.61 -3.43 1.13
C SER A 128 15.11 -4.14 -0.11
N PHE A 129 14.64 -3.73 -1.28
CA PHE A 129 15.08 -4.31 -2.54
C PHE A 129 16.39 -3.68 -3.00
N ASP A 130 17.34 -4.53 -3.40
CA ASP A 130 18.56 -4.11 -4.05
C ASP A 130 18.27 -3.70 -5.51
N ASP A 131 18.76 -2.53 -5.91
CA ASP A 131 18.65 -1.99 -7.25
C ASP A 131 20.01 -1.93 -7.97
N SER A 132 21.00 -2.70 -7.51
CA SER A 132 22.35 -2.73 -8.10
C SER A 132 22.35 -3.09 -9.59
N ASN A 133 21.50 -4.02 -10.02
CA ASN A 133 21.35 -4.34 -11.45
C ASN A 133 20.84 -3.14 -12.24
N LEU A 134 19.82 -2.43 -11.73
CA LEU A 134 19.28 -1.25 -12.38
C LEU A 134 20.33 -0.13 -12.47
N GLU A 135 21.12 0.06 -11.42
CA GLU A 135 22.19 1.06 -11.43
C GLU A 135 23.30 0.69 -12.43
N ARG A 136 23.64 -0.60 -12.57
CA ARG A 136 24.59 -1.06 -13.59
C ARG A 136 24.03 -0.83 -15.00
N LEU A 137 22.77 -1.18 -15.24
CA LEU A 137 22.08 -0.93 -16.50
C LEU A 137 22.09 0.56 -16.83
N ARG A 138 21.73 1.42 -15.86
CA ARG A 138 21.76 2.88 -16.01
C ARG A 138 23.14 3.37 -16.41
N LYS A 139 24.20 2.95 -15.70
CA LYS A 139 25.59 3.33 -16.01
C LYS A 139 26.05 2.84 -17.38
N ALA A 140 25.63 1.65 -17.81
CA ALA A 140 25.96 1.14 -19.14
C ALA A 140 25.31 1.98 -20.25
N MET A 141 24.08 2.46 -20.03
CA MET A 141 23.38 3.36 -20.95
C MET A 141 23.92 4.81 -20.91
N MET A 142 24.54 5.25 -19.81
CA MET A 142 25.17 6.59 -19.76
C MET A 142 26.36 6.74 -20.73
N ASN A 143 26.90 5.63 -21.23
CA ASN A 143 28.00 5.64 -22.21
C ASN A 143 27.51 5.69 -23.67
N SER A 144 26.20 5.77 -23.91
CA SER A 144 25.61 5.97 -25.24
C SER A 144 25.01 7.37 -25.37
N ASP A 145 24.89 7.88 -26.62
CA ASP A 145 24.33 9.20 -26.94
C ASP A 145 22.84 9.36 -26.53
N GLU A 146 22.20 8.31 -26.01
CA GLU A 146 20.79 8.26 -25.59
C GLU A 146 20.55 8.73 -24.14
N GLU A 147 21.60 9.26 -23.49
CA GLU A 147 21.68 9.68 -22.08
C GLU A 147 20.46 10.46 -21.56
N LYS A 148 19.89 11.36 -22.37
CA LYS A 148 18.85 12.31 -21.92
C LYS A 148 17.42 11.88 -22.17
N LEU A 149 17.18 10.84 -22.98
CA LEU A 149 15.83 10.50 -23.41
C LEU A 149 15.11 9.58 -22.42
N PHE A 150 15.87 8.75 -21.69
CA PHE A 150 15.32 7.69 -20.84
C PHE A 150 15.85 7.77 -19.40
N ASP A 151 15.40 8.78 -18.64
CA ASP A 151 15.69 8.81 -17.19
C ASP A 151 14.83 7.77 -16.44
N PHE A 152 15.50 6.97 -15.61
CA PHE A 152 14.89 5.98 -14.73
C PHE A 152 15.62 5.82 -13.40
N ASP A 153 16.41 6.82 -12.94
CA ASP A 153 17.03 6.74 -11.61
C ASP A 153 15.94 6.80 -10.52
N PRO A 154 15.80 5.76 -9.67
CA PRO A 154 14.81 5.78 -8.58
C PRO A 154 15.01 6.95 -7.62
N LYS A 155 16.21 7.54 -7.54
CA LYS A 155 16.49 8.70 -6.68
C LYS A 155 15.70 9.95 -7.05
N HIS A 156 15.25 10.08 -8.29
CA HIS A 156 14.44 11.23 -8.73
C HIS A 156 12.96 11.11 -8.32
N ILE A 157 12.56 10.00 -7.68
CA ILE A 157 11.21 9.87 -7.13
C ILE A 157 11.10 10.65 -5.83
N GLU A 158 10.41 11.78 -5.90
CA GLU A 158 9.92 12.50 -4.71
C GLU A 158 8.68 11.78 -4.16
N TRP A 159 8.89 10.87 -3.20
CA TRP A 159 7.83 9.99 -2.70
C TRP A 159 6.60 10.74 -2.16
N ASP A 160 6.79 11.86 -1.47
CA ASP A 160 5.69 12.63 -0.89
C ASP A 160 4.80 13.21 -1.98
N ASP A 161 5.41 13.84 -2.99
CA ASP A 161 4.70 14.40 -4.14
C ASP A 161 4.00 13.31 -4.96
N TYR A 162 4.73 12.24 -5.28
CA TYR A 162 4.17 11.09 -6.01
C TYR A 162 2.97 10.49 -5.27
N LEU A 163 3.07 10.26 -3.96
CA LEU A 163 2.00 9.64 -3.19
C LEU A 163 0.76 10.53 -3.09
N ILE A 164 0.95 11.81 -2.75
CA ILE A 164 -0.15 12.74 -2.49
C ILE A 164 -0.83 13.20 -3.78
N ASN A 165 -0.06 13.54 -4.82
CA ASN A 165 -0.58 14.20 -6.01
C ASN A 165 -0.87 13.23 -7.16
N ILE A 166 -0.27 12.03 -7.16
CA ILE A 166 -0.40 11.07 -8.27
C ILE A 166 -1.04 9.76 -7.80
N HIS A 167 -0.43 9.07 -6.84
CA HIS A 167 -0.81 7.71 -6.46
C HIS A 167 -2.18 7.62 -5.78
N ILE A 168 -2.39 8.33 -4.66
CA ILE A 168 -3.65 8.26 -3.91
C ILE A 168 -4.85 8.73 -4.77
N PRO A 169 -4.80 9.89 -5.46
CA PRO A 169 -5.88 10.30 -6.36
C PRO A 169 -6.14 9.25 -7.46
N GLY A 170 -5.07 8.71 -8.04
CA GLY A 170 -5.14 7.69 -9.09
C GLY A 170 -5.88 6.45 -8.63
N VAL A 171 -5.54 5.92 -7.44
CA VAL A 171 -6.22 4.75 -6.85
C VAL A 171 -7.70 5.05 -6.61
N LEU A 172 -8.04 6.19 -6.00
CA LEU A 172 -9.43 6.56 -5.71
C LEU A 172 -10.27 6.77 -6.97
N LYS A 173 -9.68 7.30 -8.05
CA LYS A 173 -10.37 7.48 -9.34
C LYS A 173 -10.80 6.16 -9.96
N HIS A 174 -10.04 5.08 -9.76
CA HIS A 174 -10.32 3.78 -10.37
C HIS A 174 -11.12 2.84 -9.45
N LEU A 175 -11.05 3.03 -8.13
CA LEU A 175 -11.84 2.25 -7.17
C LEU A 175 -13.29 2.73 -7.01
N HIS A 176 -13.58 4.01 -7.26
CA HIS A 176 -14.95 4.56 -7.20
C HIS A 176 -15.73 4.46 -8.52
N LYS A 177 -15.36 3.52 -9.40
CA LYS A 177 -16.18 3.18 -10.57
C LYS A 177 -17.27 2.18 -10.22
#